data_AF-A0AAD3TIS1-F1
#
_entry.id   AF-A0AAD3TIS1-F1
#
_cell.length_a   1.000
_cell.length_b   1.000
_cell.length_c   1.000
_cell.angle_alpha   90.00
_cell.angle_beta   90.00
_cell.angle_gamma   90.00
#
_symmetry.space_group_name_H-M   'P 1'
#
loop_
_entity.id
_entity.type
_entity.pdbx_description
1 polymer ?
#
loop_
_entity_poly.entity_id
_entity_poly.type
_entity_poly.pdbx_seq_one_letter_code
_entity_poly.pdbx_strand_id
1 'polypeptide(L)'
;MDELWKNPSFATHAFAAAGSVTLGTALTYPLDAIKTIIQVSSSSRKQFTSTQVIDRILSLSGPSGLYSGFGWSTFGRITSLGARFGTYEVLTAFYKDGREDNYVYVYEALLAGIAAGAVESLISSPFELFKLRAQVTSATRAPTAMPSNRIFVAPMSLRLLHRNVLDKKALAHSVSLLSVLTSSHQNLTDALKNYPWMMTGSGKLPAVSDVRHPLEIVRLEGVGALWRSLRAGVVRDSIFGGVFFSMWQFLHLAILNWKAVQIHPPPLSDDDIGPLSPLEVSLAAGFSGSAAAAASHGFDTARCRSQCTVLPKFVSMERRFLRWKRPGNLFERVSGIHPADRNILFRGILLRMARSGFASFMIVGSYFLAVDHLLAK
;
A
#
# COMPACT_ATOMS: atom_id res chain seq x y z
N MET A 1 3.03 2.02 30.50
CA MET A 1 2.93 0.86 29.58
C MET A 1 2.77 -0.44 30.35
N ASP A 2 3.49 -0.64 31.45
CA ASP A 2 3.41 -1.90 32.24
C ASP A 2 2.04 -2.15 32.89
N GLU A 3 1.29 -1.09 33.23
CA GLU A 3 -0.10 -1.17 33.72
C GLU A 3 -1.09 -1.68 32.65
N LEU A 4 -0.88 -1.34 31.37
CA LEU A 4 -1.78 -1.75 30.27
C LEU A 4 -1.62 -3.24 29.91
N TRP A 5 -0.39 -3.76 29.98
CA TRP A 5 -0.12 -5.19 29.76
C TRP A 5 -0.58 -6.07 30.93
N LYS A 6 -0.76 -5.49 32.11
CA LYS A 6 -1.32 -6.18 33.29
C LYS A 6 -2.83 -6.34 33.23
N ASN A 7 -3.54 -5.65 32.32
CA ASN A 7 -4.97 -5.86 32.09
C ASN A 7 -5.18 -7.10 31.19
N PRO A 8 -5.66 -8.23 31.74
CA PRO A 8 -5.78 -9.48 31.00
C PRO A 8 -6.77 -9.38 29.82
N SER A 9 -7.78 -8.51 29.94
CA SER A 9 -8.74 -8.22 28.87
C SER A 9 -8.08 -7.54 27.67
N PHE A 10 -7.31 -6.46 27.91
CA PHE A 10 -6.62 -5.71 26.85
C PHE A 10 -5.62 -6.59 26.10
N ALA A 11 -4.81 -7.36 26.82
CA ALA A 11 -3.86 -8.29 26.22
C ALA A 11 -4.57 -9.33 25.34
N THR A 12 -5.67 -9.92 25.82
CA THR A 12 -6.46 -10.90 25.06
C THR A 12 -7.03 -10.31 23.78
N HIS A 13 -7.62 -9.12 23.82
CA HIS A 13 -8.11 -8.44 22.61
C HIS A 13 -6.98 -8.12 21.62
N ALA A 14 -5.82 -7.68 22.11
CA ALA A 14 -4.67 -7.40 21.26
C ALA A 14 -4.14 -8.66 20.56
N PHE A 15 -4.05 -9.79 21.28
CA PHE A 15 -3.63 -11.07 20.70
C PHE A 15 -4.65 -11.61 19.70
N ALA A 16 -5.95 -11.56 20.03
CA ALA A 16 -7.02 -11.95 19.12
C ALA A 16 -6.97 -11.12 17.83
N ALA A 17 -6.89 -9.78 17.94
CA ALA A 17 -6.80 -8.89 16.80
C ALA A 17 -5.56 -9.16 15.93
N ALA A 18 -4.38 -9.33 16.54
CA ALA A 18 -3.15 -9.64 15.80
C ALA A 18 -3.23 -11.00 15.08
N GLY A 19 -3.81 -12.01 15.72
CA GLY A 19 -4.08 -13.32 15.15
C GLY A 19 -5.01 -13.25 13.94
N SER A 20 -6.13 -12.55 14.07
CA SER A 20 -7.11 -12.34 13.00
C SER A 20 -6.52 -11.58 11.80
N VAL A 21 -5.73 -10.53 12.06
CA VAL A 21 -5.01 -9.80 11.01
C VAL A 21 -4.02 -10.71 10.29
N THR A 22 -3.28 -11.55 11.02
CA THR A 22 -2.32 -12.50 10.45
C THR A 22 -3.02 -13.52 9.57
N LEU A 23 -4.10 -14.13 10.05
CA LEU A 23 -4.89 -15.12 9.31
C LEU A 23 -5.49 -14.52 8.04
N GLY A 24 -6.18 -13.37 8.17
CA GLY A 24 -6.76 -12.68 7.02
C GLY A 24 -5.70 -12.22 6.02
N THR A 25 -4.50 -11.85 6.48
CA THR A 25 -3.36 -11.54 5.59
C THR A 25 -2.87 -12.78 4.88
N ALA A 26 -2.67 -13.90 5.57
CA ALA A 26 -2.18 -15.15 4.97
C ALA A 26 -3.10 -15.63 3.85
N LEU A 27 -4.40 -15.68 4.11
CA LEU A 27 -5.40 -16.16 3.15
C LEU A 27 -5.51 -15.26 1.91
N THR A 28 -5.30 -13.95 2.07
CA THR A 28 -5.45 -12.97 0.97
C THR A 28 -4.12 -12.61 0.30
N TYR A 29 -3.00 -13.11 0.80
CA TYR A 29 -1.67 -12.74 0.32
C TYR A 29 -1.42 -13.11 -1.15
N PRO A 30 -1.80 -14.31 -1.64
CA PRO A 30 -1.61 -14.64 -3.06
C PRO A 30 -2.36 -13.69 -3.99
N LEU A 31 -3.60 -13.31 -3.62
CA LEU A 31 -4.39 -12.33 -4.38
C LEU A 31 -3.73 -10.95 -4.38
N ASP A 32 -3.13 -10.56 -3.25
CA ASP A 32 -2.36 -9.33 -3.14
C ASP A 32 -1.15 -9.32 -4.08
N ALA A 33 -0.34 -10.39 -4.08
CA ALA A 33 0.82 -10.51 -4.93
C ALA A 33 0.45 -10.43 -6.42
N ILE A 34 -0.60 -11.13 -6.85
CA ILE A 34 -1.09 -11.09 -8.23
C ILE A 34 -1.53 -9.66 -8.59
N LYS A 35 -2.31 -9.02 -7.72
CA LYS A 35 -2.80 -7.64 -7.89
C LYS A 35 -1.66 -6.64 -8.04
N THR A 36 -0.64 -6.70 -7.17
CA THR A 36 0.47 -5.75 -7.20
C THR A 36 1.30 -5.89 -8.46
N ILE A 37 1.53 -7.12 -8.93
CA ILE A 37 2.25 -7.36 -10.19
C ILE A 37 1.46 -6.84 -11.39
N ILE A 38 0.13 -7.04 -11.44
CA ILE A 38 -0.73 -6.50 -12.51
C ILE A 38 -0.70 -4.97 -12.54
N GLN A 39 -0.74 -4.31 -11.38
CA GLN A 39 -0.72 -2.83 -11.28
C GLN A 39 0.64 -2.22 -11.65
N VAL A 40 1.74 -2.93 -11.35
CA VAL A 40 3.09 -2.46 -11.63
C VAL A 40 3.51 -2.74 -13.07
N SER A 41 3.05 -3.84 -13.66
CA SER A 41 3.47 -4.26 -14.99
C SER A 41 2.97 -3.30 -16.09
N SER A 42 3.92 -2.61 -16.74
CA SER A 42 3.67 -1.60 -17.76
C SER A 42 4.18 -2.02 -19.14
N SER A 43 3.70 -3.15 -19.67
CA SER A 43 3.88 -3.42 -21.10
C SER A 43 2.71 -2.80 -21.87
N SER A 44 3.01 -1.82 -22.71
CA SER A 44 2.07 -1.07 -23.57
C SER A 44 1.25 -1.97 -24.53
N ARG A 45 1.61 -3.24 -24.70
CA ARG A 45 1.02 -4.13 -25.72
C ARG A 45 0.15 -5.26 -25.17
N LYS A 46 0.19 -5.58 -23.87
CA LYS A 46 -0.69 -6.62 -23.28
C LYS A 46 -0.74 -6.51 -21.76
N GLN A 47 -1.93 -6.48 -21.19
CA GLN A 47 -2.14 -6.66 -19.75
C GLN A 47 -1.87 -8.13 -19.41
N PHE A 48 -1.09 -8.40 -18.37
CA PHE A 48 -0.94 -9.76 -17.88
C PHE A 48 -2.26 -10.22 -17.26
N THR A 49 -2.77 -11.36 -17.71
CA THR A 49 -3.88 -12.05 -17.06
C THR A 49 -3.41 -12.59 -15.71
N SER A 50 -4.31 -12.76 -14.74
CA SER A 50 -3.98 -13.35 -13.42
C SER A 50 -3.25 -14.69 -13.54
N THR A 51 -3.67 -15.54 -14.49
CA THR A 51 -3.01 -16.83 -14.78
C THR A 51 -1.57 -16.65 -15.24
N GLN A 52 -1.32 -15.74 -16.17
CA GLN A 52 0.03 -15.44 -16.66
C GLN A 52 0.95 -14.92 -15.55
N VAL A 53 0.40 -14.16 -14.59
CA VAL A 53 1.17 -13.71 -13.42
C VAL A 53 1.51 -14.89 -12.51
N ILE A 54 0.55 -15.78 -12.24
CA ILE A 54 0.77 -16.98 -11.44
C ILE A 54 1.85 -17.86 -12.10
N ASP A 55 1.69 -18.20 -13.38
CA ASP A 55 2.64 -19.03 -14.14
C ASP A 55 4.04 -18.43 -14.12
N ARG A 56 4.13 -17.10 -14.23
CA ARG A 56 5.39 -16.36 -14.15
C ARG A 56 6.03 -16.45 -12.77
N ILE A 57 5.26 -16.28 -11.69
CA ILE A 57 5.82 -16.38 -10.32
C ILE A 57 6.26 -17.81 -10.05
N LEU A 58 5.44 -18.80 -10.42
CA LEU A 58 5.73 -20.22 -10.21
C LEU A 58 6.96 -20.67 -10.99
N SER A 59 7.11 -20.24 -12.24
CA SER A 59 8.28 -20.59 -13.06
C SER A 59 9.58 -19.92 -12.58
N LEU A 60 9.52 -18.71 -12.02
CA LEU A 60 10.71 -17.94 -11.64
C LEU A 60 11.15 -18.15 -10.19
N SER A 61 10.19 -18.22 -9.27
CA SER A 61 10.44 -18.26 -7.82
C SER A 61 9.78 -19.44 -7.11
N GLY A 62 9.03 -20.27 -7.83
CA GLY A 62 8.26 -21.37 -7.24
C GLY A 62 7.05 -20.89 -6.41
N PRO A 63 6.35 -21.81 -5.73
CA PRO A 63 5.17 -21.51 -4.91
C PRO A 63 5.43 -20.51 -3.78
N SER A 64 6.63 -20.54 -3.19
CA SER A 64 7.03 -19.60 -2.14
C SER A 64 7.13 -18.15 -2.65
N GLY A 65 7.31 -17.95 -3.96
CA GLY A 65 7.31 -16.64 -4.60
C GLY A 65 5.99 -15.87 -4.44
N LEU A 66 4.87 -16.58 -4.27
CA LEU A 66 3.56 -15.97 -3.98
C LEU A 66 3.51 -15.34 -2.58
N TYR A 67 4.34 -15.81 -1.65
CA TYR A 67 4.46 -15.31 -0.27
C TYR A 67 5.67 -14.39 -0.05
N SER A 68 6.35 -13.97 -1.13
CA SER A 68 7.49 -13.05 -1.05
C SER A 68 7.08 -11.73 -0.41
N GLY A 69 7.70 -11.38 0.72
CA GLY A 69 7.38 -10.15 1.49
C GLY A 69 6.29 -10.30 2.56
N PHE A 70 5.79 -11.52 2.81
CA PHE A 70 4.69 -11.77 3.76
C PHE A 70 4.97 -11.21 5.17
N GLY A 71 6.16 -11.42 5.73
CA GLY A 71 6.51 -10.92 7.06
C GLY A 71 6.40 -9.39 7.18
N TRP A 72 6.90 -8.66 6.18
CA TRP A 72 6.77 -7.20 6.13
C TRP A 72 5.31 -6.76 6.03
N SER A 73 4.52 -7.47 5.22
CA SER A 73 3.09 -7.21 5.08
C SER A 73 2.35 -7.43 6.40
N THR A 74 2.58 -8.55 7.07
CA THR A 74 1.87 -8.91 8.32
C THR A 74 2.21 -7.92 9.43
N PHE A 75 3.50 -7.66 9.66
CA PHE A 75 3.91 -6.71 10.70
C PHE A 75 3.43 -5.29 10.40
N GLY A 76 3.53 -4.85 9.13
CA GLY A 76 3.00 -3.57 8.69
C GLY A 76 1.48 -3.47 8.87
N ARG A 77 0.73 -4.54 8.59
CA ARG A 77 -0.73 -4.56 8.76
C ARG A 77 -1.14 -4.56 10.23
N ILE A 78 -0.50 -5.32 11.11
CA ILE A 78 -0.82 -5.34 12.54
C ILE A 78 -0.65 -3.93 13.13
N THR A 79 0.49 -3.30 12.90
CA THR A 79 0.80 -1.97 13.44
C THR A 79 -0.09 -0.88 12.86
N SER A 80 -0.33 -0.91 11.54
CA SER A 80 -1.13 0.10 10.86
C SER A 80 -2.64 -0.03 11.12
N LEU A 81 -3.19 -1.25 11.18
CA LEU A 81 -4.59 -1.46 11.58
C LEU A 81 -4.80 -1.09 13.05
N GLY A 82 -3.86 -1.43 13.94
CA GLY A 82 -3.92 -0.99 15.33
C GLY A 82 -4.00 0.53 15.46
N ALA A 83 -3.18 1.26 14.70
CA ALA A 83 -3.24 2.71 14.67
C ALA A 83 -4.53 3.26 14.05
N ARG A 84 -5.05 2.61 12.98
CA ARG A 84 -6.34 2.98 12.38
C ARG A 84 -7.48 2.85 13.39
N PHE A 85 -7.66 1.67 13.97
CA PHE A 85 -8.73 1.43 14.93
C PHE A 85 -8.54 2.28 16.18
N GLY A 86 -7.32 2.40 16.73
CA GLY A 86 -7.06 3.28 17.86
C GLY A 86 -7.41 4.75 17.59
N THR A 87 -7.05 5.27 16.41
CA THR A 87 -7.42 6.64 16.02
C THR A 87 -8.94 6.78 15.86
N TYR A 88 -9.59 5.79 15.25
CA TYR A 88 -11.03 5.78 15.07
C TYR A 88 -11.76 5.80 16.42
N GLU A 89 -11.42 4.90 17.34
CA GLU A 89 -12.02 4.82 18.68
C GLU A 89 -11.83 6.11 19.49
N VAL A 90 -10.64 6.71 19.44
CA VAL A 90 -10.40 7.99 20.12
C VAL A 90 -11.30 9.09 19.56
N LEU A 91 -11.41 9.20 18.23
CA LEU A 91 -12.24 10.23 17.60
C LEU A 91 -13.73 10.02 17.84
N THR A 92 -14.22 8.78 17.75
CA THR A 92 -15.62 8.48 18.02
C THR A 92 -15.97 8.64 19.50
N ALA A 93 -15.04 8.35 20.42
CA ALA A 93 -15.22 8.65 21.84
C ALA A 93 -15.40 10.16 22.07
N PHE A 94 -14.60 11.00 21.40
CA PHE A 94 -14.79 12.46 21.46
C PHE A 94 -16.13 12.92 20.88
N TYR A 95 -16.65 12.28 19.82
CA TYR A 95 -17.95 12.64 19.28
C TYR A 95 -19.12 12.26 20.18
N LYS A 96 -18.98 11.16 20.94
CA LYS A 96 -19.97 10.70 21.93
C LYS A 96 -19.93 11.49 23.24
N ASP A 97 -18.82 12.16 23.54
CA ASP A 97 -18.64 12.88 24.80
C ASP A 97 -19.73 13.94 24.99
N GLY A 98 -20.45 13.86 26.11
CA GLY A 98 -21.58 14.75 26.43
C GLY A 98 -22.91 14.42 25.73
N ARG A 99 -23.02 13.30 24.99
CA ARG A 99 -24.30 12.82 24.44
C ARG A 99 -24.99 11.83 25.38
N GLU A 100 -26.31 11.90 25.43
CA GLU A 100 -27.12 10.91 26.16
C GLU A 100 -27.14 9.56 25.43
N ASP A 101 -27.01 9.57 24.10
CA ASP A 101 -26.91 8.39 23.26
C ASP A 101 -25.45 8.06 22.90
N ASN A 102 -25.03 6.81 23.08
CA ASN A 102 -23.70 6.31 22.69
C ASN A 102 -23.56 6.10 21.16
N TYR A 103 -24.26 6.91 20.38
CA TYR A 103 -24.48 6.75 18.96
C TYR A 103 -23.40 7.47 18.12
N VAL A 104 -22.96 6.82 17.04
CA VAL A 104 -22.04 7.41 16.05
C VAL A 104 -22.78 7.61 14.74
N TYR A 105 -22.88 8.85 14.27
CA TYR A 105 -23.49 9.12 12.97
C TYR A 105 -22.59 8.65 11.82
N VAL A 106 -23.21 8.31 10.68
CA VAL A 106 -22.48 7.85 9.49
C VAL A 106 -21.45 8.87 9.00
N TYR A 107 -21.74 10.18 9.10
CA TYR A 107 -20.79 11.23 8.71
C TYR A 107 -19.63 11.35 9.71
N GLU A 108 -19.85 11.06 10.99
CA GLU A 108 -18.79 11.04 12.01
C GLU A 108 -17.86 9.86 11.81
N ALA A 109 -18.43 8.68 11.53
CA ALA A 109 -17.67 7.49 11.14
C ALA A 109 -16.84 7.76 9.87
N LEU A 110 -17.39 8.51 8.90
CA LEU A 110 -16.67 8.95 7.71
C LEU A 110 -15.46 9.85 8.06
N LEU A 111 -15.67 10.87 8.89
CA LEU A 111 -14.62 11.82 9.27
C LEU A 111 -13.53 11.16 10.13
N ALA A 112 -13.92 10.34 11.12
CA ALA A 112 -13.00 9.54 11.91
C ALA A 112 -12.21 8.56 11.04
N GLY A 113 -12.88 7.92 10.07
CA GLY A 113 -12.25 7.02 9.11
C GLY A 113 -11.22 7.71 8.21
N ILE A 114 -11.49 8.93 7.75
CA ILE A 114 -10.55 9.75 6.99
C ILE A 114 -9.28 10.02 7.82
N ALA A 115 -9.45 10.49 9.05
CA ALA A 115 -8.33 10.80 9.94
C ALA A 115 -7.51 9.54 10.28
N ALA A 116 -8.20 8.44 10.63
CA ALA A 116 -7.58 7.15 10.92
C ALA A 116 -6.77 6.61 9.72
N GLY A 117 -7.28 6.76 8.50
CA GLY A 117 -6.56 6.41 7.28
C GLY A 117 -5.31 7.25 7.05
N ALA A 118 -5.34 8.55 7.34
CA ALA A 118 -4.15 9.40 7.25
C ALA A 118 -3.04 8.95 8.20
N VAL A 119 -3.38 8.62 9.45
CA VAL A 119 -2.44 8.09 10.47
C VAL A 119 -1.87 6.74 10.03
N GLU A 120 -2.73 5.85 9.55
CA GLU A 120 -2.32 4.54 9.02
C GLU A 120 -1.28 4.67 7.89
N SER A 121 -1.46 5.63 6.98
CA SER A 121 -0.52 5.82 5.87
C SER A 121 0.89 6.15 6.34
N LEU A 122 1.05 6.84 7.49
CA LEU A 122 2.36 7.17 8.03
C LEU A 122 3.09 5.93 8.52
N ILE A 123 2.37 5.02 9.18
CA ILE A 123 2.92 3.79 9.77
C ILE A 123 3.15 2.72 8.70
N SER A 124 2.21 2.56 7.76
CA SER A 124 2.26 1.51 6.73
C SER A 124 3.30 1.76 5.62
N SER A 125 3.66 3.02 5.36
CA SER A 125 4.53 3.43 4.24
C SER A 125 5.83 2.61 4.08
N PRO A 126 6.68 2.46 5.12
CA PRO A 126 7.92 1.68 5.00
C PRO A 126 7.66 0.19 4.73
N PHE A 127 6.67 -0.41 5.40
CA PHE A 127 6.37 -1.83 5.26
C PHE A 127 5.80 -2.18 3.89
N GLU A 128 4.90 -1.34 3.37
CA GLU A 128 4.35 -1.48 2.02
C GLU A 128 5.44 -1.36 0.96
N LEU A 129 6.43 -0.49 1.15
CA LEU A 129 7.58 -0.40 0.24
C LEU A 129 8.38 -1.70 0.22
N PHE A 130 8.72 -2.26 1.38
CA PHE A 130 9.50 -3.51 1.46
C PHE A 130 8.75 -4.69 0.88
N LYS A 131 7.47 -4.85 1.25
CA LYS A 131 6.56 -5.85 0.72
C LYS A 131 6.48 -5.79 -0.81
N LEU A 132 6.19 -4.61 -1.36
CA LEU A 132 6.00 -4.45 -2.79
C LEU A 132 7.27 -4.76 -3.58
N ARG A 133 8.45 -4.35 -3.10
CA ARG A 133 9.71 -4.70 -3.76
C ARG A 133 10.00 -6.19 -3.72
N ALA A 134 9.66 -6.87 -2.63
CA ALA A 134 9.79 -8.32 -2.52
C ALA A 134 8.87 -9.05 -3.53
N GLN A 135 7.61 -8.62 -3.67
CA GLN A 135 6.66 -9.18 -4.63
C GLN A 135 7.08 -8.94 -6.09
N VAL A 136 7.54 -7.73 -6.43
CA VAL A 136 8.03 -7.42 -7.79
C VAL A 136 9.30 -8.23 -8.11
N THR A 137 10.18 -8.43 -7.13
CA THR A 137 11.40 -9.23 -7.31
C THR A 137 11.07 -10.69 -7.61
N SER A 138 10.07 -11.30 -6.95
CA SER A 138 9.71 -12.70 -7.20
C SER A 138 9.13 -12.93 -8.60
N ALA A 139 8.50 -11.91 -9.19
CA ALA A 139 7.97 -11.95 -10.55
C ALA A 139 8.97 -11.58 -11.66
N THR A 140 10.18 -11.13 -11.29
CA THR A 140 11.18 -10.61 -12.24
C THR A 140 12.45 -11.46 -12.30
N ARG A 141 12.70 -12.35 -11.33
CA ARG A 141 13.95 -13.11 -11.23
C ARG A 141 14.16 -14.08 -12.40
N ALA A 142 15.23 -13.89 -13.17
CA ALA A 142 15.77 -14.91 -14.07
C ALA A 142 16.59 -15.97 -13.29
N PRO A 143 16.73 -17.21 -13.79
CA PRO A 143 17.63 -18.21 -13.22
C PRO A 143 19.06 -17.66 -13.17
N THR A 144 19.73 -17.91 -12.06
CA THR A 144 21.10 -17.49 -11.79
C THR A 144 22.06 -18.07 -12.84
N ALA A 145 22.58 -17.25 -13.74
CA ALA A 145 23.80 -17.52 -14.49
C ALA A 145 24.52 -16.19 -14.77
N MET A 146 25.41 -15.83 -13.84
CA MET A 146 26.73 -15.24 -14.02
C MET A 146 27.18 -14.68 -12.66
N PRO A 147 28.46 -14.84 -12.26
CA PRO A 147 28.94 -14.26 -11.02
C PRO A 147 28.70 -12.76 -11.08
N SER A 148 28.12 -12.23 -10.00
CA SER A 148 28.15 -10.81 -9.69
C SER A 148 29.57 -10.32 -9.92
N ASN A 149 29.78 -9.57 -11.00
CA ASN A 149 30.95 -8.73 -11.10
C ASN A 149 30.77 -7.75 -9.94
N ARG A 150 31.47 -8.03 -8.83
CA ARG A 150 31.40 -7.26 -7.60
C ARG A 150 31.43 -5.81 -8.03
N ILE A 151 30.37 -5.05 -7.73
CA ILE A 151 30.43 -3.60 -7.80
C ILE A 151 31.63 -3.24 -6.92
N PHE A 152 32.74 -2.89 -7.56
CA PHE A 152 33.97 -2.54 -6.89
C PHE A 152 33.64 -1.26 -6.11
N VAL A 153 33.39 -1.40 -4.81
CA VAL A 153 33.27 -0.25 -3.92
C VAL A 153 34.66 0.33 -3.80
N ALA A 154 35.01 1.20 -4.74
CA ALA A 154 36.28 1.91 -4.73
C ALA A 154 36.43 2.66 -3.39
N PRO A 155 37.63 2.65 -2.78
CA PRO A 155 37.88 3.30 -1.51
C PRO A 155 37.64 4.81 -1.60
N MET A 156 37.32 5.42 -0.46
CA MET A 156 36.84 6.80 -0.32
C MET A 156 37.81 7.85 -0.91
N SER A 157 39.11 7.54 -0.98
CA SER A 157 40.13 8.37 -1.61
C SER A 157 40.02 8.45 -3.14
N LEU A 158 39.48 7.41 -3.80
CA LEU A 158 39.20 7.42 -5.24
C LEU A 158 37.87 8.11 -5.59
N ARG A 159 36.95 8.25 -4.64
CA ARG A 159 35.65 8.92 -4.83
C ARG A 159 35.75 10.45 -4.90
N LEU A 160 36.78 11.05 -4.31
CA LEU A 160 37.01 12.49 -4.40
C LEU A 160 37.68 12.91 -5.72
N LEU A 161 38.43 12.01 -6.37
CA LEU A 161 39.08 12.26 -7.66
C LEU A 161 38.22 11.86 -8.88
N HIS A 162 37.22 11.01 -8.71
CA HIS A 162 36.25 10.68 -9.78
C HIS A 162 35.14 11.73 -9.95
N ARG A 163 35.24 12.83 -9.21
CA ARG A 163 34.42 14.05 -9.35
C ARG A 163 34.94 14.87 -10.55
N ASN A 164 34.66 14.42 -11.78
CA ASN A 164 34.46 15.24 -12.99
C ASN A 164 34.62 14.52 -14.34
N VAL A 165 34.88 13.21 -14.39
CA VAL A 165 34.84 12.52 -15.68
C VAL A 165 33.44 11.98 -15.89
N LEU A 166 32.56 12.87 -16.33
CA LEU A 166 31.43 12.51 -17.18
C LEU A 166 31.98 11.52 -18.21
N ASP A 167 31.59 10.25 -18.13
CA ASP A 167 32.10 9.22 -19.03
C ASP A 167 31.77 9.64 -20.47
N LYS A 168 32.77 10.22 -21.14
CA LYS A 168 32.60 10.83 -22.46
C LYS A 168 32.19 9.78 -23.48
N LYS A 169 32.51 8.49 -23.25
CA LYS A 169 32.07 7.38 -24.12
C LYS A 169 30.60 7.04 -23.88
N ALA A 170 30.14 6.95 -22.63
CA ALA A 170 28.73 6.74 -22.32
C ALA A 170 27.86 7.94 -22.75
N LEU A 171 28.34 9.17 -22.55
CA LEU A 171 27.70 10.38 -23.04
C LEU A 171 27.73 10.44 -24.56
N ALA A 172 28.84 10.11 -25.24
CA ALA A 172 28.90 10.05 -26.70
C ALA A 172 27.99 8.96 -27.28
N HIS A 173 27.83 7.82 -26.60
CA HIS A 173 26.85 6.79 -26.96
C HIS A 173 25.41 7.27 -26.77
N SER A 174 25.15 8.01 -25.69
CA SER A 174 23.84 8.61 -25.39
C SER A 174 23.51 9.71 -26.40
N VAL A 175 24.46 10.59 -26.70
CA VAL A 175 24.37 11.68 -27.68
C VAL A 175 24.29 11.12 -29.10
N SER A 176 24.96 10.01 -29.41
CA SER A 176 24.84 9.29 -30.68
C SER A 176 23.44 8.66 -30.84
N LEU A 177 22.93 7.99 -29.80
CA LEU A 177 21.54 7.49 -29.78
C LEU A 177 20.50 8.63 -29.85
N LEU A 178 20.80 9.79 -29.28
CA LEU A 178 19.97 11.00 -29.37
C LEU A 178 20.16 11.76 -30.71
N SER A 179 21.27 11.57 -31.42
CA SER A 179 21.53 12.16 -32.75
C SER A 179 20.75 11.48 -33.86
N VAL A 180 20.25 10.26 -33.63
CA VAL A 180 19.26 9.62 -34.50
C VAL A 180 17.87 10.26 -34.33
N LEU A 181 17.65 11.02 -33.26
CA LEU A 181 16.39 11.73 -32.96
C LEU A 181 16.40 13.21 -33.37
N THR A 182 17.51 13.72 -33.94
CA THR A 182 17.55 15.03 -34.61
C THR A 182 17.05 14.88 -36.04
N SER A 183 15.73 14.92 -36.22
CA SER A 183 15.15 16.11 -36.86
C SER A 183 13.81 16.58 -36.27
N SER A 184 13.31 16.02 -35.16
CA SER A 184 11.99 16.44 -34.63
C SER A 184 11.72 16.10 -33.16
N HIS A 185 12.62 16.41 -32.22
CA HIS A 185 12.27 16.37 -30.79
C HIS A 185 12.62 17.67 -30.07
N GLN A 186 11.57 18.44 -29.78
CA GLN A 186 11.64 19.84 -29.42
C GLN A 186 12.00 20.16 -27.96
N ASN A 187 12.36 19.20 -27.08
CA ASN A 187 12.92 19.52 -25.74
C ASN A 187 13.50 18.29 -25.00
N LEU A 188 14.82 18.06 -25.10
CA LEU A 188 15.55 17.04 -24.32
C LEU A 188 15.35 17.20 -22.80
N THR A 189 15.25 18.44 -22.33
CA THR A 189 14.99 18.78 -20.94
C THR A 189 13.63 18.28 -20.46
N ASP A 190 12.62 18.22 -21.33
CA ASP A 190 11.30 17.69 -20.98
C ASP A 190 11.31 16.16 -20.96
N ALA A 191 12.09 15.51 -21.83
CA ALA A 191 12.32 14.07 -21.76
C ALA A 191 13.04 13.68 -20.45
N LEU A 192 14.05 14.43 -20.03
CA LEU A 192 14.75 14.21 -18.75
C LEU A 192 13.85 14.49 -17.52
N LYS A 193 12.95 15.49 -17.61
CA LYS A 193 11.90 15.72 -16.59
C LYS A 193 10.94 14.55 -16.46
N ASN A 194 10.54 13.98 -17.60
CA ASN A 194 9.59 12.87 -17.67
C ASN A 194 10.23 11.54 -17.24
N TYR A 195 11.52 11.35 -17.51
CA TYR A 195 12.25 10.09 -17.31
C TYR A 195 13.59 10.29 -16.60
N PRO A 196 13.59 10.61 -15.29
CA PRO A 196 14.80 11.15 -14.66
C PRO A 196 15.82 10.06 -14.30
N TRP A 197 15.47 8.78 -14.46
CA TRP A 197 16.43 7.68 -14.44
C TRP A 197 17.35 7.68 -15.65
N MET A 198 17.02 8.44 -16.72
CA MET A 198 17.96 8.65 -17.83
C MET A 198 19.24 9.37 -17.38
N MET A 199 19.22 10.03 -16.22
CA MET A 199 20.39 10.70 -15.63
C MET A 199 21.39 9.74 -14.96
N THR A 200 21.11 8.44 -14.87
CA THR A 200 22.02 7.46 -14.24
C THR A 200 23.17 6.99 -15.14
N GLY A 201 23.26 7.52 -16.37
CA GLY A 201 24.33 7.20 -17.33
C GLY A 201 24.20 5.83 -18.03
N SER A 202 23.47 4.87 -17.45
CA SER A 202 23.21 3.56 -18.07
C SER A 202 21.97 3.54 -18.98
N GLY A 203 21.10 4.56 -18.88
CA GLY A 203 19.79 4.61 -19.53
C GLY A 203 18.80 3.54 -19.06
N LYS A 204 19.22 2.63 -18.17
CA LYS A 204 18.42 1.51 -17.65
C LYS A 204 17.99 1.80 -16.21
N LEU A 205 16.74 1.48 -15.90
CA LEU A 205 16.22 1.56 -14.54
C LEU A 205 17.05 0.63 -13.65
N PRO A 206 17.63 1.09 -12.52
CA PRO A 206 18.12 0.16 -11.51
C PRO A 206 16.94 -0.72 -11.10
N ALA A 207 17.05 -2.03 -11.32
CA ALA A 207 15.91 -2.91 -11.19
C ALA A 207 15.54 -3.04 -9.71
N VAL A 208 14.24 -3.11 -9.42
CA VAL A 208 13.75 -3.36 -8.05
C VAL A 208 14.35 -4.65 -7.48
N SER A 209 14.67 -5.61 -8.36
CA SER A 209 15.35 -6.87 -8.03
C SER A 209 16.76 -6.71 -7.45
N ASP A 210 17.40 -5.57 -7.67
CA ASP A 210 18.81 -5.29 -7.32
C ASP A 210 18.93 -4.60 -5.96
N VAL A 211 17.81 -4.13 -5.39
CA VAL A 211 17.76 -3.43 -4.09
C VAL A 211 16.76 -4.13 -3.18
N ARG A 212 17.22 -5.21 -2.53
CA ARG A 212 16.34 -6.13 -1.80
C ARG A 212 16.23 -5.78 -0.33
N HIS A 213 17.32 -5.35 0.28
CA HIS A 213 17.37 -5.16 1.72
C HIS A 213 16.99 -3.73 2.12
N PRO A 214 16.23 -3.52 3.21
CA PRO A 214 15.91 -2.20 3.74
C PRO A 214 17.12 -1.26 3.87
N LEU A 215 18.25 -1.81 4.30
CA LEU A 215 19.52 -1.08 4.42
C LEU A 215 20.08 -0.61 3.08
N GLU A 216 19.92 -1.39 2.00
CA GLU A 216 20.34 -1.00 0.66
C GLU A 216 19.46 0.14 0.12
N ILE A 217 18.15 0.10 0.41
CA ILE A 217 17.22 1.18 0.06
C ILE A 217 17.66 2.48 0.74
N VAL A 218 17.92 2.42 2.05
CA VAL A 218 18.36 3.60 2.82
C VAL A 218 19.72 4.10 2.34
N ARG A 219 20.66 3.20 2.01
CA ARG A 219 21.99 3.57 1.50
C ARG A 219 21.92 4.21 0.11
N LEU A 220 21.12 3.66 -0.81
CA LEU A 220 21.04 4.11 -2.20
C LEU A 220 20.13 5.33 -2.39
N GLU A 221 19.00 5.34 -1.69
CA GLU A 221 17.90 6.30 -1.93
C GLU A 221 17.69 7.28 -0.76
N GLY A 222 18.23 6.96 0.41
CA GLY A 222 18.06 7.72 1.65
C GLY A 222 16.82 7.32 2.44
N VAL A 223 16.77 7.73 3.72
CA VAL A 223 15.66 7.43 4.65
C VAL A 223 14.32 7.97 4.13
N GLY A 224 14.31 9.13 3.45
CA GLY A 224 13.10 9.70 2.86
C GLY A 224 12.46 8.84 1.78
N ALA A 225 13.16 7.85 1.22
CA ALA A 225 12.59 6.91 0.26
C ALA A 225 11.50 6.02 0.89
N LEU A 226 11.60 5.74 2.19
CA LEU A 226 10.60 4.96 2.94
C LEU A 226 9.21 5.60 2.93
N TRP A 227 9.13 6.93 2.76
CA TRP A 227 7.90 7.71 2.64
C TRP A 227 7.73 8.36 1.26
N ARG A 228 8.40 7.85 0.22
CA ARG A 228 8.35 8.44 -1.14
C ARG A 228 6.93 8.61 -1.66
N SER A 229 6.05 7.66 -1.36
CA SER A 229 4.66 7.62 -1.82
C SER A 229 3.65 8.10 -0.78
N LEU A 230 4.11 8.78 0.29
CA LEU A 230 3.24 9.18 1.41
C LEU A 230 2.06 10.06 0.96
N ARG A 231 2.23 10.95 -0.01
CA ARG A 231 1.13 11.83 -0.48
C ARG A 231 -0.02 11.02 -1.08
N ALA A 232 0.28 10.17 -2.05
CA ALA A 232 -0.69 9.27 -2.65
C ALA A 232 -1.23 8.27 -1.62
N GLY A 233 -0.38 7.88 -0.66
CA GLY A 233 -0.75 7.00 0.44
C GLY A 233 -1.78 7.60 1.38
N VAL A 234 -1.56 8.83 1.86
CA VAL A 234 -2.49 9.53 2.76
C VAL A 234 -3.84 9.69 2.08
N VAL A 235 -3.87 10.12 0.81
CA VAL A 235 -5.13 10.26 0.08
C VAL A 235 -5.83 8.91 -0.11
N ARG A 236 -5.09 7.86 -0.51
CA ARG A 236 -5.63 6.51 -0.65
C ARG A 236 -6.25 6.01 0.66
N ASP A 237 -5.50 6.07 1.74
CA ASP A 237 -5.86 5.48 3.03
C ASP A 237 -6.96 6.30 3.72
N SER A 238 -6.98 7.62 3.54
CA SER A 238 -8.07 8.49 3.99
C SER A 238 -9.39 8.16 3.29
N ILE A 239 -9.38 8.05 1.95
CA ILE A 239 -10.58 7.67 1.18
C ILE A 239 -11.02 6.26 1.59
N PHE A 240 -10.08 5.32 1.71
CA PHE A 240 -10.38 3.96 2.11
C PHE A 240 -11.02 3.93 3.51
N GLY A 241 -10.40 4.57 4.50
CA GLY A 241 -10.89 4.59 5.88
C GLY A 241 -12.26 5.26 5.98
N GLY A 242 -12.44 6.43 5.36
CA GLY A 242 -13.72 7.14 5.38
C GLY A 242 -14.86 6.31 4.80
N VAL A 243 -14.68 5.77 3.60
CA VAL A 243 -15.70 4.92 2.94
C VAL A 243 -15.94 3.62 3.69
N PHE A 244 -14.87 3.00 4.24
CA PHE A 244 -14.99 1.76 4.99
C PHE A 244 -15.86 1.95 6.23
N PHE A 245 -15.51 2.92 7.09
CA PHE A 245 -16.23 3.12 8.36
C PHE A 245 -17.62 3.70 8.14
N SER A 246 -17.83 4.58 7.17
CA SER A 246 -19.17 5.10 6.88
C SER A 246 -20.09 4.02 6.33
N MET A 247 -19.60 3.18 5.40
CA MET A 247 -20.37 2.07 4.85
C MET A 247 -20.65 1.02 5.91
N TRP A 248 -19.65 0.72 6.74
CA TRP A 248 -19.80 -0.18 7.87
C TRP A 248 -20.88 0.31 8.83
N GLN A 249 -20.79 1.57 9.25
CA GLN A 249 -21.76 2.17 10.17
C GLN A 249 -23.16 2.14 9.59
N PHE A 250 -23.32 2.50 8.31
CA PHE A 250 -24.61 2.44 7.63
C PHE A 250 -25.20 1.02 7.60
N LEU A 251 -24.40 0.02 7.20
CA LEU A 251 -24.85 -1.37 7.15
C LEU A 251 -25.15 -1.91 8.55
N HIS A 252 -24.33 -1.57 9.53
CA HIS A 252 -24.54 -1.97 10.92
C HIS A 252 -25.88 -1.44 11.45
N LEU A 253 -26.19 -0.17 11.20
CA LEU A 253 -27.46 0.45 11.57
C LEU A 253 -28.64 -0.17 10.82
N ALA A 254 -28.49 -0.46 9.53
CA ALA A 254 -29.53 -1.11 8.75
C ALA A 254 -29.87 -2.50 9.31
N ILE A 255 -28.86 -3.28 9.71
CA ILE A 255 -29.05 -4.62 10.31
C ILE A 255 -29.67 -4.49 11.71
N LEU A 256 -29.22 -3.55 12.54
CA LEU A 256 -29.81 -3.29 13.87
C LEU A 256 -31.29 -2.90 13.78
N ASN A 257 -31.63 -1.97 12.88
CA ASN A 257 -33.01 -1.56 12.64
C ASN A 257 -33.87 -2.74 12.16
N TRP A 258 -33.32 -3.59 11.28
CA TRP A 258 -34.01 -4.80 10.83
C TRP A 258 -34.29 -5.78 11.97
N LYS A 259 -33.36 -5.91 12.91
CA LYS A 259 -33.50 -6.75 14.10
C LYS A 259 -34.51 -6.16 15.10
N ALA A 260 -34.48 -4.84 15.31
CA ALA A 260 -35.40 -4.13 16.20
C ALA A 260 -36.87 -4.33 15.83
N VAL A 261 -37.19 -4.37 14.53
CA VAL A 261 -38.56 -4.60 14.03
C VAL A 261 -39.12 -5.96 14.44
N GLN A 262 -38.26 -6.95 14.71
CA GLN A 262 -38.67 -8.31 15.08
C GLN A 262 -38.88 -8.50 16.59
N ILE A 263 -38.55 -7.50 17.41
CA ILE A 263 -38.64 -7.57 18.87
C ILE A 263 -39.98 -7.00 19.34
N HIS A 264 -40.69 -7.75 20.18
CA HIS A 264 -41.96 -7.33 20.80
C HIS A 264 -41.88 -7.51 22.33
N PRO A 265 -42.07 -6.45 23.15
CA PRO A 265 -42.38 -5.05 22.79
C PRO A 265 -41.20 -4.34 22.07
N PRO A 266 -41.44 -3.22 21.35
CA PRO A 266 -40.38 -2.50 20.65
C PRO A 266 -39.28 -2.02 21.63
N PRO A 267 -38.00 -2.10 21.24
CA PRO A 267 -36.89 -1.73 22.10
C PRO A 267 -36.93 -0.23 22.43
N LEU A 268 -36.56 0.13 23.66
CA LEU A 268 -36.51 1.51 24.14
C LEU A 268 -35.15 2.17 23.80
N SER A 269 -34.11 1.35 23.65
CA SER A 269 -32.75 1.76 23.31
C SER A 269 -32.06 0.75 22.39
N ASP A 270 -31.01 1.18 21.68
CA ASP A 270 -30.21 0.28 20.84
C ASP A 270 -29.53 -0.85 21.64
N ASP A 271 -29.28 -0.62 22.93
CA ASP A 271 -28.71 -1.60 23.85
C ASP A 271 -29.66 -2.79 24.09
N ASP A 272 -30.97 -2.60 23.90
CA ASP A 272 -32.00 -3.63 24.06
C ASP A 272 -32.07 -4.61 22.87
N ILE A 273 -31.50 -4.26 21.71
CA ILE A 273 -31.55 -5.06 20.47
C ILE A 273 -30.62 -6.28 20.56
N GLY A 274 -29.69 -6.30 21.53
CA GLY A 274 -28.69 -7.34 21.72
C GLY A 274 -27.63 -7.38 20.61
N PRO A 275 -26.47 -8.03 20.83
CA PRO A 275 -25.36 -8.01 19.88
C PRO A 275 -25.75 -8.60 18.51
N LEU A 276 -25.17 -8.05 17.45
CA LEU A 276 -25.27 -8.64 16.11
C LEU A 276 -24.45 -9.92 16.03
N SER A 277 -24.88 -10.84 15.16
CA SER A 277 -24.14 -12.09 14.98
C SER A 277 -22.76 -11.82 14.35
N PRO A 278 -21.70 -12.58 14.71
CA PRO A 278 -20.39 -12.44 14.11
C PRO A 278 -20.40 -12.52 12.58
N LEU A 279 -21.33 -13.29 12.01
CA LEU A 279 -21.48 -13.46 10.56
C LEU A 279 -22.02 -12.20 9.88
N GLU A 280 -23.08 -11.58 10.41
CA GLU A 280 -23.65 -10.33 9.88
C GLU A 280 -22.62 -9.20 9.90
N VAL A 281 -21.93 -9.08 11.05
CA VAL A 281 -20.86 -8.11 11.26
C VAL A 281 -19.72 -8.37 10.28
N SER A 282 -19.33 -9.63 10.05
CA SER A 282 -18.30 -9.98 9.05
C SER A 282 -18.71 -9.65 7.61
N LEU A 283 -19.97 -9.91 7.24
CA LEU A 283 -20.50 -9.58 5.91
C LEU A 283 -20.47 -8.07 5.67
N ALA A 284 -20.93 -7.27 6.65
CA ALA A 284 -20.86 -5.82 6.58
C ALA A 284 -19.41 -5.33 6.35
N ALA A 285 -18.42 -5.98 6.97
CA ALA A 285 -16.99 -5.68 6.77
C ALA A 285 -16.54 -6.01 5.36
N GLY A 286 -16.96 -7.17 4.85
CA GLY A 286 -16.60 -7.60 3.50
C GLY A 286 -17.12 -6.65 2.43
N PHE A 287 -18.37 -6.20 2.55
CA PHE A 287 -18.95 -5.21 1.64
C PHE A 287 -18.26 -3.85 1.76
N SER A 288 -18.08 -3.36 2.99
CA SER A 288 -17.42 -2.08 3.27
C SER A 288 -15.98 -2.06 2.75
N GLY A 289 -15.23 -3.15 2.97
CA GLY A 289 -13.87 -3.34 2.49
C GLY A 289 -13.76 -3.36 0.96
N SER A 290 -14.76 -3.90 0.27
CA SER A 290 -14.84 -3.90 -1.20
C SER A 290 -15.14 -2.52 -1.75
N ALA A 291 -16.13 -1.82 -1.18
CA ALA A 291 -16.51 -0.45 -1.56
C ALA A 291 -15.35 0.53 -1.36
N ALA A 292 -14.69 0.48 -0.20
CA ALA A 292 -13.53 1.30 0.12
C ALA A 292 -12.35 1.05 -0.83
N ALA A 293 -12.13 -0.21 -1.22
CA ALA A 293 -11.10 -0.58 -2.20
C ALA A 293 -11.37 -0.05 -3.60
N ALA A 294 -12.63 -0.02 -4.02
CA ALA A 294 -13.05 0.57 -5.29
C ALA A 294 -12.83 2.09 -5.29
N ALA A 295 -13.33 2.77 -4.25
CA ALA A 295 -13.25 4.23 -4.13
C ALA A 295 -11.81 4.78 -4.12
N SER A 296 -10.89 4.04 -3.51
CA SER A 296 -9.47 4.42 -3.40
C SER A 296 -8.57 3.79 -4.49
N HIS A 297 -9.13 3.20 -5.56
CA HIS A 297 -8.39 2.41 -6.55
C HIS A 297 -7.28 3.16 -7.27
N GLY A 298 -7.58 4.34 -7.80
CA GLY A 298 -6.61 5.11 -8.60
C GLY A 298 -5.36 5.49 -7.81
N PHE A 299 -5.52 5.93 -6.56
CA PHE A 299 -4.40 6.32 -5.69
C PHE A 299 -3.53 5.15 -5.26
N ASP A 300 -4.11 3.97 -5.12
CA ASP A 300 -3.36 2.74 -4.82
C ASP A 300 -2.49 2.30 -5.99
N THR A 301 -3.03 2.31 -7.21
CA THR A 301 -2.24 2.04 -8.41
C THR A 301 -1.06 3.02 -8.52
N ALA A 302 -1.33 4.31 -8.30
CA ALA A 302 -0.29 5.34 -8.31
C ALA A 302 0.77 5.12 -7.20
N ARG A 303 0.34 4.79 -5.97
CA ARG A 303 1.23 4.47 -4.85
C ARG A 303 2.13 3.28 -5.16
N CYS A 304 1.57 2.17 -5.66
CA CYS A 304 2.32 0.97 -6.00
C CYS A 304 3.39 1.26 -7.07
N ARG A 305 3.04 1.97 -8.15
CA ARG A 305 4.00 2.35 -9.19
C ARG A 305 5.12 3.25 -8.66
N SER A 306 4.78 4.21 -7.80
CA SER A 306 5.77 5.08 -7.17
C SER A 306 6.77 4.32 -6.29
N GLN A 307 6.37 3.21 -5.66
CA GLN A 307 7.23 2.39 -4.81
C GLN A 307 8.20 1.50 -5.61
N CYS A 308 7.84 1.16 -6.85
CA CYS A 308 8.72 0.46 -7.80
C CYS A 308 9.80 1.34 -8.40
N THR A 309 9.66 2.67 -8.31
CA THR A 309 10.68 3.57 -8.84
C THR A 309 11.86 3.64 -7.88
N VAL A 310 13.00 3.09 -8.30
CA VAL A 310 14.28 3.21 -7.59
C VAL A 310 14.96 4.49 -8.07
N LEU A 311 15.13 5.47 -7.17
CA LEU A 311 15.78 6.73 -7.51
C LEU A 311 16.96 7.01 -6.56
N PRO A 312 18.20 7.01 -7.07
CA PRO A 312 19.38 7.32 -6.26
C PRO A 312 19.29 8.71 -5.60
N LYS A 313 19.90 8.83 -4.41
CA LYS A 313 19.89 10.06 -3.61
C LYS A 313 20.41 11.27 -4.39
N PHE A 314 21.47 11.12 -5.18
CA PHE A 314 22.07 12.23 -5.94
C PHE A 314 21.09 12.81 -6.97
N VAL A 315 20.38 11.97 -7.72
CA VAL A 315 19.36 12.41 -8.68
C VAL A 315 18.24 13.15 -7.96
N SER A 316 17.78 12.63 -6.81
CA SER A 316 16.75 13.29 -5.99
C SER A 316 17.19 14.69 -5.52
N MET A 317 18.45 14.83 -5.08
CA MET A 317 19.02 16.11 -4.66
C MET A 317 19.13 17.09 -5.83
N GLU A 318 19.55 16.61 -7.01
CA GLU A 318 19.65 17.41 -8.22
C GLU A 318 18.28 17.94 -8.67
N ARG A 319 17.22 17.11 -8.63
CA ARG A 319 15.86 17.59 -8.93
C ARG A 319 15.39 18.70 -7.98
N ARG A 320 15.74 18.58 -6.70
CA ARG A 320 15.40 19.58 -5.67
C ARG A 320 16.16 20.87 -5.92
N PHE A 321 17.45 20.78 -6.24
CA PHE A 321 18.30 21.92 -6.59
C PHE A 321 17.78 22.66 -7.83
N LEU A 322 17.44 21.92 -8.89
CA LEU A 322 16.91 22.45 -10.14
C LEU A 322 15.44 22.89 -10.07
N ARG A 323 14.79 22.81 -8.90
CA ARG A 323 13.38 23.15 -8.67
C ARG A 323 12.44 22.52 -9.71
N TRP A 324 12.71 21.28 -10.14
CA TRP A 324 11.90 20.65 -11.17
C TRP A 324 10.46 20.43 -10.71
N LYS A 325 9.52 21.14 -11.35
CA LYS A 325 8.09 20.90 -11.15
C LYS A 325 7.69 19.60 -11.84
N ARG A 326 6.90 18.76 -11.15
CA ARG A 326 6.32 17.56 -11.76
C ARG A 326 5.31 17.99 -12.83
N PRO A 327 5.40 17.47 -14.06
CA PRO A 327 4.42 17.74 -15.09
C PRO A 327 3.05 17.15 -14.69
N GLY A 328 1.98 17.75 -15.21
CA GLY A 328 0.62 17.22 -15.09
C GLY A 328 -0.39 18.07 -14.32
N ASN A 329 -1.63 17.59 -14.34
CA ASN A 329 -2.79 18.17 -13.65
C ASN A 329 -2.69 17.94 -12.13
N LEU A 330 -3.59 18.58 -11.36
CA LEU A 330 -3.59 18.47 -9.90
C LEU A 330 -3.61 17.00 -9.44
N PHE A 331 -4.47 16.18 -10.03
CA PHE A 331 -4.55 14.76 -9.75
C PHE A 331 -3.21 14.03 -9.97
N GLU A 332 -2.52 14.29 -11.07
CA GLU A 332 -1.23 13.66 -11.42
C GLU A 332 -0.13 14.10 -10.44
N ARG A 333 -0.14 15.37 -10.02
CA ARG A 333 0.79 15.87 -9.00
C ARG A 333 0.54 15.28 -7.62
N VAL A 334 -0.72 15.09 -7.24
CA VAL A 334 -1.13 14.52 -5.93
C VAL A 334 -0.89 13.01 -5.89
N SER A 335 -1.34 12.28 -6.90
CA SER A 335 -1.15 10.83 -7.02
C SER A 335 0.28 10.44 -7.35
N GLY A 336 1.05 11.34 -7.98
CA GLY A 336 2.40 11.07 -8.45
C GLY A 336 2.46 10.16 -9.68
N ILE A 337 1.33 9.93 -10.37
CA ILE A 337 1.30 9.15 -11.60
C ILE A 337 1.75 9.98 -12.80
N HIS A 338 2.50 9.36 -13.71
CA HIS A 338 2.89 9.99 -14.97
C HIS A 338 1.67 10.05 -15.91
N PRO A 339 1.47 11.14 -16.69
CA PRO A 339 0.33 11.27 -17.61
C PRO A 339 0.17 10.08 -18.58
N ALA A 340 1.30 9.51 -19.02
CA ALA A 340 1.33 8.32 -19.89
C ALA A 340 0.75 7.04 -19.25
N ASP A 341 0.68 6.97 -17.91
CA ASP A 341 0.20 5.81 -17.17
C ASP A 341 -1.29 5.92 -16.79
N ARG A 342 -2.02 6.96 -17.27
CA ARG A 342 -3.42 7.21 -16.91
C ARG A 342 -4.35 6.02 -17.22
N ASN A 343 -4.11 5.35 -18.34
CA ASN A 343 -4.90 4.19 -18.78
C ASN A 343 -4.69 2.94 -17.91
N ILE A 344 -3.74 2.97 -16.98
CA ILE A 344 -3.39 1.85 -16.09
C ILE A 344 -4.10 1.97 -14.73
N LEU A 345 -4.64 3.15 -14.38
CA LEU A 345 -5.18 3.47 -13.05
C LEU A 345 -6.26 2.53 -12.53
N PHE A 346 -7.01 1.87 -13.42
CA PHE A 346 -8.11 0.96 -13.07
C PHE A 346 -7.75 -0.53 -13.22
N ARG A 347 -6.50 -0.85 -13.58
CA ARG A 347 -6.08 -2.25 -13.70
C ARG A 347 -6.05 -2.94 -12.35
N GLY A 348 -6.65 -4.13 -12.28
CA GLY A 348 -6.69 -4.93 -11.06
C GLY A 348 -7.74 -4.51 -10.04
N ILE A 349 -8.69 -3.62 -10.40
CA ILE A 349 -9.72 -3.15 -9.47
C ILE A 349 -10.55 -4.28 -8.86
N LEU A 350 -11.02 -5.23 -9.69
CA LEU A 350 -11.80 -6.37 -9.22
C LEU A 350 -11.00 -7.24 -8.24
N LEU A 351 -9.73 -7.49 -8.54
CA LEU A 351 -8.86 -8.29 -7.68
C LEU A 351 -8.59 -7.56 -6.36
N ARG A 352 -8.46 -6.23 -6.38
CA ARG A 352 -8.33 -5.43 -5.17
C ARG A 352 -9.61 -5.45 -4.33
N MET A 353 -10.78 -5.30 -4.95
CA MET A 353 -12.08 -5.35 -4.28
C MET A 353 -12.26 -6.72 -3.60
N ALA A 354 -12.08 -7.81 -4.36
CA ALA A 354 -12.19 -9.17 -3.84
C ALA A 354 -11.23 -9.42 -2.67
N ARG A 355 -9.95 -9.05 -2.82
CA ARG A 355 -8.95 -9.17 -1.76
C ARG A 355 -9.33 -8.38 -0.51
N SER A 356 -9.76 -7.13 -0.67
CA SER A 356 -10.08 -6.24 0.45
C SER A 356 -11.34 -6.66 1.18
N GLY A 357 -12.39 -7.05 0.45
CA GLY A 357 -13.62 -7.57 1.03
C GLY A 357 -13.39 -8.89 1.76
N PHE A 358 -12.74 -9.86 1.11
CA PHE A 358 -12.45 -11.14 1.74
C PHE A 358 -11.53 -10.99 2.96
N ALA A 359 -10.51 -10.13 2.89
CA ALA A 359 -9.66 -9.84 4.05
C ALA A 359 -10.43 -9.23 5.21
N SER A 360 -11.35 -8.29 4.94
CA SER A 360 -12.14 -7.63 5.98
C SER A 360 -13.11 -8.61 6.64
N PHE A 361 -13.80 -9.42 5.83
CA PHE A 361 -14.66 -10.51 6.31
C PHE A 361 -13.90 -11.47 7.21
N MET A 362 -12.73 -11.97 6.76
CA MET A 362 -11.94 -12.92 7.54
C MET A 362 -11.39 -12.31 8.83
N ILE A 363 -10.91 -11.06 8.80
CA ILE A 363 -10.37 -10.39 9.99
C ILE A 363 -11.45 -10.20 11.05
N VAL A 364 -12.61 -9.66 10.66
CA VAL A 364 -13.71 -9.42 11.59
C VAL A 364 -14.27 -10.73 12.13
N GLY A 365 -14.56 -11.69 11.26
CA GLY A 365 -15.15 -12.97 11.68
C GLY A 365 -14.24 -13.78 12.59
N SER A 366 -12.95 -13.88 12.24
CA SER A 366 -11.98 -14.57 13.10
C SER A 366 -11.72 -13.83 14.40
N TYR A 367 -11.85 -12.50 14.44
CA TYR A 367 -11.70 -11.71 15.66
C TYR A 367 -12.82 -12.02 16.64
N PHE A 368 -14.08 -11.95 16.20
CA PHE A 368 -15.23 -12.26 17.06
C PHE A 368 -15.17 -13.71 17.55
N LEU A 369 -14.89 -14.67 16.67
CA LEU A 369 -14.72 -16.07 17.08
C LEU A 369 -13.58 -16.26 18.09
N ALA A 370 -12.46 -15.56 17.93
CA ALA A 370 -11.34 -15.63 18.87
C ALA A 370 -11.69 -15.02 20.23
N VAL A 371 -12.36 -13.86 20.23
CA VAL A 371 -12.81 -13.18 21.46
C VAL A 371 -13.83 -14.03 22.20
N ASP A 372 -14.83 -14.57 21.51
CA ASP A 372 -15.84 -15.44 22.10
C ASP A 372 -15.19 -16.68 22.75
N HIS A 373 -14.19 -17.29 22.11
CA HIS A 373 -13.49 -18.44 22.68
C HIS A 373 -12.52 -18.11 23.82
N LEU A 374 -11.88 -16.93 23.78
CA LEU A 374 -10.86 -16.54 24.76
C LEU A 374 -11.45 -15.85 26.00
N LEU A 375 -12.59 -15.19 25.88
CA LEU A 375 -13.27 -14.49 26.98
C LEU A 375 -14.45 -15.28 27.58
N ALA A 376 -14.93 -16.35 26.93
CA ALA A 376 -15.91 -17.26 27.54
C ALA A 376 -15.29 -18.27 28.53
N LYS A 377 -13.97 -18.19 28.77
CA LYS A 377 -13.23 -18.93 29.80
C LYS A 377 -12.70 -17.95 30.83
#